data_AF-A0A151EBP7-F1
#
_entry.id   AF-A0A151EBP7-F1
#
_cell.length_a   1.000
_cell.length_b   1.000
_cell.length_c   1.000
_cell.angle_alpha   90.00
_cell.angle_beta   90.00
_cell.angle_gamma   90.00
#
_symmetry.space_group_name_H-M   'P 1'
#
loop_
_entity.id
_entity.type
_entity.pdbx_description
1 polymer ?
#
loop_
_entity_poly.entity_id
_entity_poly.type
_entity_poly.pdbx_seq_one_letter_code
_entity_poly.pdbx_strand_id
1 'polypeptide(L)'
;MILIWGLRLALFLFKRIRKIKKDARFDKIRGSFVKFSGFWLMQGVSVWLILLPTLIYLNSEVKEIGLVSFIGFLIWMTGLLIESTADKQKFAFKNNLKNKGKWIENGLWKYSRHPNYFGEMLCWIGIYIYCLPTLSASLLNTLVGLVSPLYIIFILRFVTGVPKLEKHADTKYGRNKKYQEYKKRTSMIILWPRRKK
;
A
#
# COMPACT_ATOMS: atom_id res chain seq x y z
N MET A 1 -2.76 -11.12 -11.44
CA MET A 1 -2.18 -10.35 -10.31
C MET A 1 -2.98 -9.06 -10.03
N ILE A 2 -2.96 -8.07 -10.92
CA ILE A 2 -3.61 -6.76 -10.70
C ILE A 2 -5.12 -6.87 -10.43
N LEU A 3 -5.87 -7.67 -11.19
CA LEU A 3 -7.31 -7.85 -10.96
C LEU A 3 -7.61 -8.42 -9.57
N ILE A 4 -6.82 -9.40 -9.11
CA ILE A 4 -6.96 -9.99 -7.77
C ILE A 4 -6.70 -8.92 -6.71
N TRP A 5 -5.61 -8.16 -6.86
CA TRP A 5 -5.27 -7.08 -5.94
C TRP A 5 -6.37 -6.01 -5.88
N GLY A 6 -6.84 -5.55 -7.04
CA GLY A 6 -7.86 -4.52 -7.18
C GLY A 6 -9.22 -4.96 -6.66
N LEU A 7 -9.67 -6.17 -6.99
CA LEU A 7 -10.93 -6.74 -6.49
C LEU A 7 -10.90 -6.88 -4.96
N ARG A 8 -9.80 -7.39 -4.41
CA ARG A 8 -9.60 -7.50 -2.96
C ARG A 8 -9.64 -6.13 -2.28
N LEU A 9 -8.98 -5.11 -2.84
CA LEU A 9 -9.02 -3.75 -2.30
C LEU A 9 -10.43 -3.16 -2.37
N ALA A 10 -11.10 -3.29 -3.52
CA ALA A 10 -12.46 -2.80 -3.73
C ALA A 10 -13.45 -3.42 -2.73
N LEU A 11 -13.44 -4.75 -2.57
CA LEU A 11 -14.28 -5.47 -1.61
C LEU A 11 -13.99 -5.05 -0.16
N PHE A 12 -12.72 -4.87 0.20
CA PHE A 12 -12.33 -4.40 1.53
C PHE A 12 -12.85 -2.98 1.80
N LEU A 13 -12.66 -2.06 0.86
CA LEU A 13 -13.13 -0.67 0.97
C LEU A 13 -14.66 -0.61 1.01
N PHE A 14 -15.35 -1.43 0.21
CA PHE A 14 -16.80 -1.54 0.23
C PHE A 14 -17.34 -2.02 1.58
N LYS A 15 -16.75 -3.10 2.12
CA LYS A 15 -17.09 -3.60 3.46
C LYS A 15 -16.84 -2.54 4.53
N ARG A 16 -15.73 -1.79 4.41
CA ARG A 16 -15.36 -0.72 5.35
C ARG A 16 -16.37 0.43 5.32
N ILE A 17 -16.74 0.92 4.14
CA ILE A 17 -17.66 2.07 4.03
C ILE A 17 -19.08 1.69 4.48
N ARG A 18 -19.55 0.47 4.20
CA ARG A 18 -20.84 -0.01 4.71
C ARG A 18 -20.92 0.04 6.24
N LYS A 19 -19.79 -0.18 6.93
CA LYS A 19 -19.70 -0.16 8.39
C LYS A 19 -19.45 1.23 8.98
N ILE A 20 -18.49 1.98 8.44
CA ILE A 20 -18.09 3.30 8.96
C ILE A 20 -19.06 4.40 8.52
N LYS A 21 -19.84 4.16 7.44
CA LYS A 21 -20.81 5.07 6.81
C LYS A 21 -20.23 6.36 6.22
N LYS A 22 -18.98 6.68 6.54
CA LYS A 22 -18.31 7.91 6.13
C LYS A 22 -16.84 7.65 5.78
N ASP A 23 -16.32 8.39 4.82
CA ASP A 23 -14.89 8.44 4.51
C ASP A 23 -14.38 9.87 4.71
N ALA A 24 -13.66 10.08 5.80
CA ALA A 24 -13.19 11.39 6.23
C ALA A 24 -12.26 12.09 5.21
N ARG A 25 -11.72 11.36 4.24
CA ARG A 25 -10.90 11.93 3.16
C ARG A 25 -11.71 12.87 2.26
N PHE A 26 -13.00 12.63 2.12
CA PHE A 26 -13.88 13.39 1.23
C PHE A 26 -14.60 14.55 1.93
N ASP A 27 -14.54 14.66 3.26
CA ASP A 27 -15.29 15.64 4.05
C ASP A 27 -15.08 17.08 3.59
N LYS A 28 -13.84 17.43 3.19
CA LYS A 28 -13.46 18.79 2.78
C LYS A 28 -13.50 19.03 1.26
N ILE A 29 -13.75 17.98 0.46
CA ILE A 29 -13.68 18.08 -1.00
C ILE A 29 -14.97 17.72 -1.72
N ARG A 30 -15.90 16.98 -1.10
CA ARG A 30 -17.14 16.54 -1.77
C ARG A 30 -18.07 17.67 -2.22
N GLY A 31 -17.98 18.84 -1.58
CA GLY A 31 -18.82 19.99 -1.90
C GLY A 31 -18.29 20.85 -3.06
N SER A 32 -17.13 20.53 -3.61
CA SER A 32 -16.51 21.28 -4.71
C SER A 32 -16.22 20.32 -5.86
N PHE A 33 -16.90 20.52 -6.99
CA PHE A 33 -16.68 19.74 -8.20
C PHE A 33 -15.20 19.72 -8.61
N VAL A 34 -14.55 20.88 -8.66
CA VAL A 34 -13.14 20.99 -9.04
C VAL A 34 -12.22 20.20 -8.11
N LYS A 35 -12.39 20.32 -6.79
CA LYS A 35 -11.54 19.58 -5.82
C LYS A 35 -11.79 18.08 -5.86
N PHE A 36 -13.06 17.67 -6.04
CA PHE A 36 -13.43 16.27 -6.12
C PHE A 36 -12.92 15.63 -7.42
N SER A 37 -13.13 16.27 -8.56
CA SER A 37 -12.62 15.84 -9.86
C SER A 37 -11.10 15.79 -9.90
N GLY A 38 -10.42 16.80 -9.34
CA GLY A 38 -8.95 16.81 -9.23
C GLY A 38 -8.41 15.65 -8.41
N PHE A 39 -9.07 15.25 -7.32
CA PHE A 39 -8.69 14.07 -6.55
C PHE A 39 -8.76 12.79 -7.40
N TRP A 40 -9.86 12.58 -8.14
CA TRP A 40 -10.03 11.39 -8.98
C TRP A 40 -9.10 11.38 -10.19
N LEU A 41 -8.84 12.54 -10.78
CA LEU A 41 -7.84 12.66 -11.86
C LEU A 41 -6.45 12.25 -11.35
N MET A 42 -6.04 12.72 -10.16
CA MET A 42 -4.79 12.26 -9.56
C MET A 42 -4.77 10.76 -9.31
N GLN A 43 -5.88 10.15 -8.85
CA GLN A 43 -5.96 8.69 -8.70
C GLN A 43 -5.85 7.97 -10.06
N GLY A 44 -6.47 8.49 -11.11
CA GLY A 44 -6.34 7.95 -12.48
C GLY A 44 -4.90 7.96 -12.97
N VAL A 45 -4.20 9.11 -12.80
CA VAL A 45 -2.78 9.23 -13.12
C VAL A 45 -1.93 8.27 -12.27
N SER A 46 -2.21 8.15 -10.96
CA SER A 46 -1.52 7.18 -10.09
C SER A 46 -1.67 5.75 -10.60
N VAL A 47 -2.89 5.34 -10.97
CA VAL A 47 -3.16 3.99 -11.50
C VAL A 47 -2.46 3.78 -12.84
N TRP A 48 -2.47 4.77 -13.72
CA TRP A 48 -1.74 4.69 -14.99
C TRP A 48 -0.23 4.51 -14.78
N LEU A 49 0.38 5.29 -13.88
CA LEU A 49 1.81 5.19 -13.58
C LEU A 49 2.22 3.82 -13.00
N ILE A 50 1.43 3.27 -12.08
CA ILE A 50 1.74 1.95 -11.50
C ILE A 50 1.49 0.79 -12.47
N LEU A 51 0.68 0.99 -13.51
CA LEU A 51 0.40 -0.02 -14.54
C LEU A 51 1.43 -0.04 -15.68
N LEU A 52 2.33 0.94 -15.77
CA LEU A 52 3.33 1.03 -16.85
C LEU A 52 4.05 -0.28 -17.20
N PRO A 53 4.67 -1.04 -16.25
CA PRO A 53 5.35 -2.28 -16.61
C PRO A 53 4.40 -3.35 -17.19
N THR A 54 3.15 -3.39 -16.72
CA THR A 54 2.13 -4.29 -17.26
C THR A 54 1.65 -3.85 -18.64
N LEU A 55 1.46 -2.55 -18.86
CA LEU A 55 1.07 -2.04 -20.17
C LEU A 55 2.13 -2.35 -21.22
N ILE A 56 3.42 -2.16 -20.89
CA ILE A 56 4.53 -2.53 -21.78
C ILE A 56 4.49 -4.05 -22.05
N TYR A 57 4.46 -4.87 -21.00
CA TYR A 57 4.44 -6.33 -21.12
C TYR A 57 3.29 -6.86 -21.99
N LEU A 58 2.08 -6.30 -21.84
CA LEU A 58 0.92 -6.76 -22.61
C LEU A 58 1.00 -6.37 -24.09
N ASN A 59 1.60 -5.22 -24.40
CA ASN A 59 1.80 -4.73 -25.76
C ASN A 59 3.06 -5.27 -26.44
N SER A 60 3.93 -5.98 -25.74
CA SER A 60 5.09 -6.65 -26.35
C SER A 60 4.65 -7.88 -27.16
N GLU A 61 5.19 -8.01 -28.37
CA GLU A 61 4.98 -9.17 -29.25
C GLU A 61 5.59 -10.43 -28.63
N VAL A 62 6.82 -10.30 -28.12
CA VAL A 62 7.52 -11.36 -27.38
C VAL A 62 7.24 -11.19 -25.90
N LYS A 63 6.64 -12.22 -25.27
CA LYS A 63 6.42 -12.28 -23.83
C LYS A 63 7.30 -13.36 -23.25
N GLU A 64 8.31 -12.95 -22.51
CA GLU A 64 9.21 -13.88 -21.83
C GLU A 64 8.71 -14.15 -20.41
N ILE A 65 8.54 -15.44 -20.10
CA ILE A 65 8.22 -15.93 -18.75
C ILE A 65 9.32 -16.90 -18.35
N GLY A 66 9.98 -16.62 -17.24
CA GLY A 66 11.07 -17.46 -16.72
C GLY A 66 11.20 -17.38 -15.20
N LEU A 67 12.36 -17.79 -14.69
CA LEU A 67 12.65 -17.81 -13.25
C LEU A 67 12.45 -16.42 -12.60
N VAL A 68 12.86 -15.35 -13.27
CA VAL A 68 12.66 -13.97 -12.78
C VAL A 68 11.16 -13.65 -12.67
N SER A 69 10.35 -14.06 -13.65
CA SER A 69 8.90 -13.87 -13.59
C SER A 69 8.28 -14.62 -12.41
N PHE A 70 8.71 -15.84 -12.16
CA PHE A 70 8.28 -16.62 -11.01
C PHE A 70 8.66 -15.97 -9.67
N ILE A 71 9.88 -15.44 -9.54
CA ILE A 71 10.30 -14.67 -8.36
C ILE A 71 9.40 -13.43 -8.16
N GLY A 72 9.11 -12.69 -9.24
CA GLY A 72 8.20 -11.55 -9.19
C GLY A 72 6.80 -11.92 -8.72
N PHE A 73 6.28 -13.07 -9.18
CA PHE A 73 5.01 -13.62 -8.71
C PHE A 73 5.03 -13.95 -7.21
N LEU A 74 6.08 -14.59 -6.70
CA LEU A 74 6.22 -14.91 -5.26
C LEU A 74 6.30 -13.64 -4.40
N ILE A 75 7.04 -12.62 -4.85
CA ILE A 75 7.12 -11.33 -4.18
C ILE A 75 5.73 -10.67 -4.13
N TRP A 76 5.01 -10.66 -5.25
CA TRP A 76 3.65 -10.12 -5.32
C TRP A 76 2.68 -10.86 -4.40
N MET A 77 2.72 -12.20 -4.40
CA MET A 77 1.87 -13.03 -3.55
C MET A 77 2.13 -12.74 -2.07
N THR A 78 3.41 -12.63 -1.68
CA THR A 78 3.81 -12.26 -0.32
C THR A 78 3.29 -10.88 0.05
N GLY A 79 3.42 -9.90 -0.85
CA GLY A 79 2.86 -8.55 -0.69
C GLY A 79 1.35 -8.56 -0.47
N LEU A 80 0.62 -9.32 -1.29
CA LEU A 80 -0.84 -9.43 -1.21
C LEU A 80 -1.29 -10.04 0.12
N LEU A 81 -0.60 -11.08 0.60
CA LEU A 81 -0.88 -11.73 1.87
C LEU A 81 -0.61 -10.79 3.06
N ILE A 82 0.51 -10.07 3.04
CA ILE A 82 0.86 -9.07 4.05
C ILE A 82 -0.19 -7.96 4.10
N GLU A 83 -0.51 -7.37 2.95
CA GLU A 83 -1.48 -6.27 2.85
C GLU A 83 -2.86 -6.72 3.37
N SER A 84 -3.36 -7.84 2.85
CA SER A 84 -4.66 -8.39 3.21
C SER A 84 -4.76 -8.71 4.71
N THR A 85 -3.69 -9.28 5.28
CA THR A 85 -3.64 -9.62 6.71
C THR A 85 -3.58 -8.38 7.58
N ALA A 86 -2.74 -7.41 7.23
CA ALA A 86 -2.60 -6.16 7.95
C ALA A 86 -3.92 -5.37 8.00
N ASP A 87 -4.62 -5.28 6.87
CA ASP A 87 -5.92 -4.61 6.76
C ASP A 87 -7.01 -5.31 7.58
N LYS A 88 -7.09 -6.65 7.50
CA LYS A 88 -8.01 -7.45 8.31
C LYS A 88 -7.75 -7.23 9.81
N GLN A 89 -6.49 -7.29 10.24
CA GLN A 89 -6.09 -7.06 11.64
C GLN A 89 -6.50 -5.66 12.12
N LYS A 90 -6.21 -4.62 11.33
CA LYS A 90 -6.54 -3.23 11.67
C LYS A 90 -8.05 -3.00 11.72
N PHE A 91 -8.79 -3.56 10.75
CA PHE A 91 -10.24 -3.45 10.70
C PHE A 91 -10.90 -4.16 11.89
N ALA A 92 -10.47 -5.37 12.24
CA ALA A 92 -10.96 -6.08 13.42
C ALA A 92 -10.65 -5.30 14.71
N PHE A 93 -9.42 -4.81 14.85
CA PHE A 93 -8.98 -4.04 16.01
C PHE A 93 -9.83 -2.79 16.23
N LYS A 94 -10.06 -1.98 15.18
CA LYS A 94 -10.84 -0.74 15.26
C LYS A 94 -12.31 -0.97 15.59
N ASN A 95 -12.85 -2.13 15.24
CA ASN A 95 -14.25 -2.47 15.46
C ASN A 95 -14.54 -3.07 16.83
N ASN A 96 -13.52 -3.34 17.64
CA ASN A 96 -13.68 -3.84 18.99
C ASN A 96 -13.76 -2.66 19.99
N LEU A 97 -14.87 -2.56 20.73
CA LEU A 97 -15.09 -1.50 21.71
C LEU A 97 -14.02 -1.44 22.80
N LYS A 98 -13.43 -2.60 23.18
CA LYS A 98 -12.33 -2.70 24.17
C LYS A 98 -11.04 -2.01 23.70
N ASN A 99 -10.94 -1.70 22.41
CA ASN A 99 -9.80 -1.04 21.78
C ASN A 99 -10.03 0.46 21.53
N LYS A 100 -11.17 1.02 21.97
CA LYS A 100 -11.40 2.47 21.91
C LYS A 100 -10.24 3.21 22.59
N GLY A 101 -9.74 4.24 21.91
CA GLY A 101 -8.60 5.03 22.40
C GLY A 101 -7.23 4.36 22.34
N LYS A 102 -7.11 3.15 21.77
CA LYS A 102 -5.82 2.43 21.64
C LYS A 102 -5.32 2.43 20.19
N TRP A 103 -4.06 2.05 19.99
CA TRP A 103 -3.45 1.75 18.70
C TRP A 103 -3.21 0.24 18.57
N ILE A 104 -3.18 -0.26 17.34
CA ILE A 104 -2.86 -1.66 17.09
C ILE A 104 -1.35 -1.85 17.15
N GLU A 105 -0.89 -2.82 17.93
CA GLU A 105 0.52 -3.18 18.05
C GLU A 105 0.78 -4.69 18.02
N ASN A 106 -0.25 -5.48 17.67
CA ASN A 106 -0.23 -6.94 17.60
C ASN A 106 -0.27 -7.44 16.14
N GLY A 107 0.04 -8.72 15.93
CA GLY A 107 0.08 -9.29 14.58
C GLY A 107 1.21 -8.69 13.75
N LEU A 108 0.95 -8.32 12.49
CA LEU A 108 1.94 -7.67 11.63
C LEU A 108 2.32 -6.26 12.13
N TRP A 109 1.39 -5.61 12.84
CA TRP A 109 1.59 -4.27 13.40
C TRP A 109 2.63 -4.23 14.53
N LYS A 110 3.07 -5.39 15.02
CA LYS A 110 4.18 -5.49 15.99
C LYS A 110 5.55 -5.37 15.34
N TYR A 111 5.66 -5.65 14.04
CA TYR A 111 6.90 -5.63 13.25
C TYR A 111 7.04 -4.39 12.38
N SER A 112 5.91 -3.79 11.97
CA SER A 112 5.87 -2.56 11.20
C SER A 112 4.71 -1.70 11.65
N ARG A 113 4.87 -0.37 11.61
CA ARG A 113 3.79 0.59 11.85
C ARG A 113 2.87 0.74 10.66
N HIS A 114 3.29 0.36 9.45
CA HIS A 114 2.50 0.41 8.23
C HIS A 114 2.70 -0.86 7.38
N PRO A 115 2.39 -2.06 7.92
CA PRO A 115 2.62 -3.32 7.23
C PRO A 115 1.76 -3.45 5.96
N ASN A 116 0.58 -2.83 5.93
CA ASN A 116 -0.28 -2.82 4.75
C ASN A 116 0.38 -2.09 3.56
N TYR A 117 1.03 -0.95 3.79
CA TYR A 117 1.76 -0.24 2.74
C TYR A 117 3.02 -0.98 2.29
N PHE A 118 3.67 -1.70 3.19
CA PHE A 118 4.77 -2.58 2.79
C PHE A 118 4.29 -3.71 1.86
N GLY A 119 3.16 -4.34 2.18
CA GLY A 119 2.54 -5.33 1.30
C GLY A 119 2.17 -4.77 -0.07
N GLU A 120 1.61 -3.55 -0.11
CA GLU A 120 1.31 -2.85 -1.36
C GLU A 120 2.58 -2.54 -2.18
N MET A 121 3.65 -2.06 -1.54
CA MET A 121 4.95 -1.85 -2.21
C MET A 121 5.49 -3.15 -2.82
N LEU A 122 5.44 -4.26 -2.06
CA LEU A 122 5.85 -5.57 -2.57
C LEU A 122 5.00 -6.04 -3.75
N CYS A 123 3.70 -5.74 -3.78
CA CYS A 123 2.85 -6.08 -4.92
C CYS A 123 3.39 -5.43 -6.21
N TRP A 124 3.67 -4.13 -6.18
CA TRP A 124 4.11 -3.40 -7.38
C TRP A 124 5.57 -3.69 -7.75
N ILE A 125 6.45 -3.92 -6.77
CA ILE A 125 7.79 -4.45 -7.00
C ILE A 125 7.71 -5.82 -7.67
N GLY A 126 6.87 -6.72 -7.16
CA GLY A 126 6.67 -8.05 -7.72
C GLY A 126 6.12 -8.03 -9.14
N ILE A 127 5.20 -7.11 -9.45
CA ILE A 127 4.69 -6.92 -10.83
C ILE A 127 5.81 -6.44 -11.76
N TYR A 128 6.62 -5.46 -11.33
CA TYR A 128 7.76 -5.01 -12.14
C TYR A 128 8.74 -6.15 -12.41
N ILE A 129 9.15 -6.90 -11.38
CA ILE A 129 10.05 -8.05 -11.52
C ILE A 129 9.41 -9.13 -12.40
N TYR A 130 8.10 -9.35 -12.30
CA TYR A 130 7.39 -10.29 -13.14
C TYR A 130 7.56 -9.98 -14.64
N CYS A 131 7.35 -8.70 -14.98
CA CYS A 131 7.45 -8.19 -16.34
C CYS A 131 8.89 -8.01 -16.82
N LEU A 132 9.87 -7.97 -15.91
CA LEU A 132 11.25 -7.58 -16.20
C LEU A 132 11.89 -8.31 -17.39
N PRO A 133 11.78 -9.64 -17.56
CA PRO A 133 12.36 -10.33 -18.72
C PRO A 133 11.92 -9.74 -20.07
N THR A 134 10.63 -9.44 -20.19
CA THR A 134 10.07 -8.81 -21.40
C THR A 134 10.52 -7.35 -21.54
N LEU A 135 10.60 -6.61 -20.44
CA LEU A 135 11.04 -5.21 -20.44
C LEU A 135 12.54 -5.09 -20.78
N SER A 136 13.35 -6.09 -20.45
CA SER A 136 14.80 -6.10 -20.68
C SER A 136 15.20 -6.13 -22.16
N ALA A 137 14.26 -6.36 -23.08
CA ALA A 137 14.47 -6.18 -24.52
C ALA A 137 14.83 -4.73 -24.90
N SER A 138 14.50 -3.74 -24.06
CA SER A 138 14.89 -2.34 -24.25
C SER A 138 15.21 -1.66 -22.93
N LEU A 139 16.34 -0.93 -22.90
CA LEU A 139 16.70 -0.11 -21.73
C LEU A 139 15.59 0.90 -21.40
N LEU A 140 14.95 1.49 -22.42
CA LEU A 140 13.85 2.44 -22.23
C LEU A 140 12.65 1.76 -21.55
N ASN A 141 12.25 0.57 -22.00
CA ASN A 141 11.14 -0.18 -21.40
C ASN A 141 11.44 -0.54 -19.93
N THR A 142 12.67 -0.94 -19.65
CA THR A 142 13.13 -1.22 -18.28
C THR A 142 13.02 0.02 -17.39
N LEU A 143 13.50 1.17 -17.85
CA LEU A 143 13.45 2.44 -17.10
C LEU A 143 12.02 2.96 -16.91
N VAL A 144 11.17 2.90 -17.95
CA VAL A 144 9.76 3.30 -17.85
C VAL A 144 8.99 2.36 -16.92
N GLY A 145 9.28 1.05 -16.95
CA GLY A 145 8.69 0.09 -16.02
C GLY A 145 9.02 0.37 -14.56
N LEU A 146 10.25 0.84 -14.26
CA LEU A 146 10.69 1.19 -12.90
C LEU A 146 9.88 2.34 -12.28
N VAL A 147 9.24 3.18 -13.09
CA VAL A 147 8.38 4.26 -12.60
C VAL A 147 7.29 3.72 -11.68
N SER A 148 6.74 2.54 -11.95
CA SER A 148 5.68 1.93 -11.14
C SER A 148 6.07 1.72 -9.67
N PRO A 149 7.06 0.86 -9.34
CA PRO A 149 7.47 0.63 -7.96
C PRO A 149 8.04 1.90 -7.30
N LEU A 150 8.79 2.73 -8.03
CA LEU A 150 9.34 3.98 -7.48
C LEU A 150 8.24 4.97 -7.10
N TYR A 151 7.24 5.15 -7.96
CA TYR A 151 6.11 6.03 -7.73
C TYR A 151 5.29 5.61 -6.52
N ILE A 152 4.92 4.32 -6.41
CA ILE A 152 4.10 3.86 -5.30
C ILE A 152 4.87 3.93 -3.97
N ILE A 153 6.17 3.62 -3.97
CA ILE A 153 7.02 3.77 -2.79
C ILE A 153 7.05 5.25 -2.38
N PHE A 154 7.29 6.15 -3.33
CA PHE A 154 7.38 7.59 -3.07
C PHE A 154 6.07 8.15 -2.50
N ILE A 155 4.94 7.89 -3.15
CA ILE A 155 3.64 8.47 -2.76
C ILE A 155 3.19 7.93 -1.39
N LEU A 156 3.41 6.63 -1.10
CA LEU A 156 3.04 6.03 0.17
C LEU A 156 3.99 6.47 1.29
N ARG A 157 5.29 6.59 1.01
CA ARG A 157 6.27 6.95 2.04
C ARG A 157 6.27 8.44 2.38
N PHE A 158 6.14 9.31 1.38
CA PHE A 158 6.49 10.74 1.54
C PHE A 158 5.32 11.70 1.33
N VAL A 159 4.23 11.30 0.65
CA VAL A 159 3.16 12.24 0.27
C VAL A 159 1.85 11.95 0.99
N THR A 160 1.30 10.75 0.79
CA THR A 160 -0.06 10.42 1.22
C THR A 160 -0.10 9.42 2.36
N GLY A 161 0.50 8.25 2.18
CA GLY A 161 0.29 7.09 3.03
C GLY A 161 0.75 7.30 4.47
N VAL A 162 2.06 7.16 4.70
CA VAL A 162 2.69 7.20 6.01
C VAL A 162 2.60 8.57 6.68
N PRO A 163 2.94 9.70 6.03
CA PRO A 163 3.02 10.99 6.71
C PRO A 163 1.69 11.43 7.31
N LYS A 164 0.59 11.26 6.56
CA LYS A 164 -0.75 11.65 7.04
C LYS A 164 -1.20 10.77 8.20
N LEU A 165 -0.93 9.46 8.14
CA LEU A 165 -1.31 8.52 9.20
C LEU A 165 -0.47 8.69 10.47
N GLU A 166 0.83 8.92 10.34
CA GLU A 166 1.73 9.20 11.46
C GLU A 166 1.32 10.50 12.16
N LYS A 167 1.10 11.59 11.40
CA LYS A 167 0.64 12.86 11.96
C LYS A 167 -0.68 12.69 12.72
N HIS A 168 -1.65 11.97 12.14
CA HIS A 168 -2.92 11.70 12.81
C HIS A 168 -2.75 10.87 14.10
N ALA A 169 -1.90 9.84 14.07
CA ALA A 169 -1.63 9.01 15.23
C ALA A 169 -0.89 9.80 16.33
N ASP A 170 0.03 10.69 15.97
CA ASP A 170 0.74 11.57 16.90
C ASP A 170 -0.20 12.59 17.56
N THR A 171 -1.12 13.18 16.80
CA THR A 171 -2.15 14.07 17.39
C THR A 171 -3.00 13.32 18.42
N LYS A 172 -3.32 12.05 18.18
CA LYS A 172 -4.22 11.27 19.03
C LYS A 172 -3.54 10.59 20.22
N TYR A 173 -2.33 10.09 20.02
CA TYR A 173 -1.63 9.21 20.97
C TYR A 173 -0.25 9.75 21.38
N GLY A 174 0.21 10.87 20.81
CA GLY A 174 1.57 11.37 20.99
C GLY A 174 1.93 11.73 22.43
N ARG A 175 0.96 12.05 23.28
CA ARG A 175 1.18 12.30 24.71
C ARG A 175 1.32 11.02 25.55
N ASN A 176 1.00 9.85 24.98
CA ASN A 176 1.04 8.58 25.69
C ASN A 176 2.46 7.95 25.62
N LYS A 177 3.09 7.75 26.79
CA LYS A 177 4.43 7.15 26.90
C LYS A 177 4.53 5.77 26.22
N LYS A 178 3.52 4.91 26.34
CA LYS A 178 3.51 3.57 25.71
C LYS A 178 3.47 3.66 24.18
N TYR A 179 2.72 4.62 23.62
CA TYR A 179 2.70 4.84 22.17
C TYR A 179 4.05 5.32 21.66
N GLN A 180 4.70 6.22 22.39
CA GLN A 180 6.05 6.69 22.03
C GLN A 180 7.08 5.56 22.07
N GLU A 181 7.01 4.67 23.07
CA GLU A 181 7.85 3.46 23.11
C GLU A 181 7.58 2.54 21.91
N TYR A 182 6.32 2.28 21.58
CA TYR A 182 5.93 1.50 20.40
C TYR A 182 6.52 2.12 19.12
N LYS A 183 6.37 3.44 18.96
CA LYS A 183 6.84 4.19 17.79
C LYS A 183 8.36 4.13 17.62
N LYS A 184 9.12 4.22 18.72
CA LYS A 184 10.59 4.14 18.73
C LYS A 184 11.10 2.74 18.40
N ARG A 185 10.41 1.69 18.88
CA ARG A 185 10.89 0.30 18.78
C ARG A 185 10.40 -0.44 17.54
N THR A 186 9.40 0.09 16.85
CA THR A 186 8.76 -0.57 15.70
C THR A 186 9.17 0.10 14.39
N SER A 187 9.63 -0.71 13.44
CA SER A 187 9.96 -0.24 12.08
C SER A 187 8.77 0.49 11.45
N MET A 188 9.06 1.48 10.63
CA MET A 188 8.00 2.29 10.04
C MET A 188 7.27 1.56 8.90
N ILE A 189 8.01 0.87 8.01
CA ILE A 189 7.44 0.21 6.82
C ILE A 189 7.83 -1.25 6.77
N ILE A 190 9.12 -1.56 6.78
CA ILE A 190 9.63 -2.93 6.64
C ILE A 190 9.20 -3.77 7.83
N LEU A 191 8.76 -5.01 7.60
CA LEU A 191 8.51 -5.98 8.66
C LEU A 191 9.84 -6.36 9.31
N TRP A 192 10.12 -5.80 10.49
CA TRP A 192 11.38 -6.02 11.19
C TRP A 192 11.13 -6.33 12.68
N PRO A 193 11.94 -7.21 13.31
CA PRO A 193 11.88 -7.43 14.75
C PRO A 193 12.00 -6.12 15.55
N ARG A 194 11.30 -6.04 16.69
CA ARG A 194 11.34 -4.84 17.54
C ARG A 194 12.76 -4.60 18.06
N ARG A 195 13.19 -3.34 18.05
CA ARG A 195 14.47 -2.94 18.64
C ARG A 195 14.46 -3.25 20.14
N LYS A 196 15.53 -3.89 20.63
CA LYS A 196 15.73 -4.14 22.07
C LYS A 196 15.80 -2.81 22.83
N LYS A 197 15.38 -2.84 24.10
CA LYS A 197 15.25 -1.65 24.94
C LYS A 197 16.63 -1.25 25.42
#